data_AF-A0A9X7YNR1-F1
#
_entry.id   AF-A0A9X7YNR1-F1
#
_cell.length_a   1.000
_cell.length_b   1.000
_cell.length_c   1.000
_cell.angle_alpha   90.00
_cell.angle_beta   90.00
_cell.angle_gamma   90.00
#
_symmetry.space_group_name_H-M   'P 1'
#
loop_
_entity.id
_entity.type
_entity.pdbx_description
1 polymer ?
#
loop_
_entity_poly.entity_id
_entity_poly.type
_entity_poly.pdbx_seq_one_letter_code
_entity_poly.pdbx_strand_id
1 'polypeptide(L)'
;MSESKSTSCCGGGVAEPAKEQAGSCCASDVKSTESSSCCGTETKPAATSSCCASEAKPAASSSCCGTEAKPAATSSCCGTEAKPAASSSCCASEAKPAASSSCCGSEPAAAASSCCAPATGGKKRIDWILWTCGPAVFLGYLGFLFIGHDADQSLPWLGTMLHTSFEMVNAMWWGILLAAFFVGLLNRIPREVVMSVLGQGGTKRGLFRATLAGLLLDLCNHGILMVAMKLYERGASIGQVMAFLIASPWNSLTLTLILVGLIGLPWTLLIIAASLLIALISGWIFDRLVARGTLPANPHQTEFSEAPVWPLLKASWGEHDWSAPSVLSMFWQGLKDSKMVLRWIVFGVVLVALIRAFVPEEAFGVWFGASVSGLFLTLLAATLIEVCSEGSTPIAADLFNRAGAPGNAFTFLMAGAATDYTEIMAVKDTTRSWKIALFLPLVTVPQVLFIGWLMNLTVI
;
A
#
# COMPACT_ATOMS: atom_id res chain seq x y z
N MET A 1 45.42 8.25 22.80
CA MET A 1 45.48 8.55 24.25
C MET A 1 44.49 9.66 24.56
N SER A 2 43.35 9.32 25.14
CA SER A 2 42.67 10.06 26.22
C SER A 2 41.54 9.16 26.73
N GLU A 3 41.87 8.29 27.68
CA GLU A 3 40.89 7.53 28.47
C GLU A 3 40.35 8.45 29.57
N SER A 4 39.02 8.59 29.64
CA SER A 4 38.34 9.35 30.68
C SER A 4 38.21 8.49 31.93
N LYS A 5 39.12 8.65 32.91
CA LYS A 5 38.94 8.12 34.26
C LYS A 5 37.72 8.77 34.93
N SER A 6 36.73 7.98 35.33
CA SER A 6 35.58 8.44 36.11
C SER A 6 35.93 8.48 37.60
N THR A 7 35.97 9.69 38.17
CA THR A 7 36.11 9.90 39.62
C THR A 7 34.73 10.11 40.23
N SER A 8 34.39 9.39 41.30
CA SER A 8 33.11 9.54 42.02
C SER A 8 33.35 10.00 43.46
N CYS A 9 32.55 10.97 43.93
CA CYS A 9 32.64 11.57 45.27
C CYS A 9 31.60 10.94 46.20
N CYS A 10 32.03 10.41 47.35
CA CYS A 10 31.14 9.79 48.33
C CYS A 10 31.57 10.15 49.76
N GLY A 11 30.61 10.52 50.60
CA GLY A 11 30.87 10.84 52.02
C GLY A 11 31.75 12.07 52.28
N GLY A 12 31.77 13.07 51.37
CA GLY A 12 32.50 14.32 51.58
C GLY A 12 33.99 14.32 51.18
N GLY A 13 34.50 13.25 50.55
CA GLY A 13 35.84 13.18 49.96
C GLY A 13 35.87 12.48 48.60
N VAL A 14 36.96 12.69 47.84
CA VAL A 14 37.20 12.10 46.51
C VAL A 14 37.96 10.78 46.69
N ALA A 15 37.43 9.66 46.18
CA ALA A 15 38.13 8.37 46.18
C ALA A 15 38.28 7.84 44.74
N GLU A 16 39.48 7.43 44.36
CA GLU A 16 39.75 6.83 43.03
C GLU A 16 39.50 5.31 43.07
N PRO A 17 38.74 4.74 42.10
CA PRO A 17 38.51 3.30 42.05
C PRO A 17 39.78 2.55 41.60
N ALA A 18 40.04 1.38 42.20
CA ALA A 18 41.25 0.59 41.94
C ALA A 18 41.25 -0.15 40.57
N LYS A 19 40.16 -0.11 39.80
CA LYS A 19 40.03 -0.71 38.46
C LYS A 19 38.91 -0.06 37.64
N GLU A 20 39.04 -0.13 36.32
CA GLU A 20 38.30 0.57 35.26
C GLU A 20 36.85 0.05 35.04
N GLN A 21 36.01 0.10 36.08
CA GLN A 21 34.56 -0.19 35.99
C GLN A 21 33.74 0.75 36.90
N ALA A 22 32.52 1.12 36.47
CA ALA A 22 31.65 2.06 37.18
C ALA A 22 31.13 1.46 38.50
N GLY A 23 31.50 2.05 39.65
CA GLY A 23 31.03 1.66 40.98
C GLY A 23 29.92 2.57 41.51
N SER A 24 29.02 2.01 42.32
CA SER A 24 27.98 2.75 43.06
C SER A 24 28.38 2.85 44.53
N CYS A 25 28.08 3.97 45.17
CA CYS A 25 28.41 4.17 46.59
C CYS A 25 27.33 3.64 47.51
N CYS A 26 27.74 2.91 48.55
CA CYS A 26 26.89 2.56 49.67
C CYS A 26 27.55 3.05 50.96
N ALA A 27 26.90 4.03 51.60
CA ALA A 27 27.50 4.85 52.65
C ALA A 27 28.81 5.52 52.20
N SER A 28 29.95 5.11 52.75
CA SER A 28 31.26 5.76 52.56
C SER A 28 32.23 4.98 51.65
N ASP A 29 31.82 3.80 51.16
CA ASP A 29 32.67 2.91 50.36
C ASP A 29 32.10 2.71 48.94
N VAL A 30 33.00 2.54 47.96
CA VAL A 30 32.67 2.26 46.55
C VAL A 30 32.71 0.75 46.30
N LYS A 31 31.62 0.15 45.80
CA LYS A 31 31.57 -1.28 45.41
C LYS A 31 30.97 -1.49 44.01
N SER A 32 31.35 -2.60 43.38
CA SER A 32 30.94 -2.97 42.02
C SER A 32 29.48 -3.42 41.95
N THR A 33 28.78 -2.97 40.92
CA THR A 33 27.32 -3.04 40.75
C THR A 33 26.78 -4.37 40.22
N GLU A 34 27.63 -5.35 39.89
CA GLU A 34 27.17 -6.59 39.25
C GLU A 34 26.56 -7.65 40.19
N SER A 35 26.66 -7.52 41.52
CA SER A 35 26.23 -8.61 42.42
C SER A 35 25.44 -8.22 43.68
N SER A 36 25.17 -6.93 43.95
CA SER A 36 24.39 -6.55 45.14
C SER A 36 23.66 -5.21 44.99
N SER A 37 22.43 -5.15 45.52
CA SER A 37 21.62 -3.93 45.66
C SER A 37 21.62 -3.48 47.12
N CYS A 38 21.82 -2.17 47.36
CA CYS A 38 21.85 -1.60 48.72
C CYS A 38 20.47 -1.15 49.19
N CYS A 39 20.16 -1.48 50.45
CA CYS A 39 18.91 -1.09 51.11
C CYS A 39 19.24 -0.61 52.52
N GLY A 40 19.37 0.71 52.67
CA GLY A 40 19.92 1.29 53.90
C GLY A 40 21.42 0.98 54.02
N THR A 41 21.84 0.45 55.18
CA THR A 41 23.25 0.12 55.48
C THR A 41 23.67 -1.29 55.09
N GLU A 42 22.78 -2.10 54.51
CA GLU A 42 23.07 -3.50 54.16
C GLU A 42 22.99 -3.77 52.65
N THR A 43 23.83 -4.69 52.17
CA THR A 43 23.86 -5.19 50.79
C THR A 43 23.18 -6.55 50.70
N LYS A 44 22.23 -6.73 49.75
CA LYS A 44 21.59 -8.02 49.46
C LYS A 44 21.58 -8.36 47.97
N PRO A 45 21.42 -9.66 47.59
CA PRO A 45 21.46 -10.10 46.20
C PRO A 45 20.29 -9.53 45.40
N ALA A 46 20.59 -8.87 44.27
CA ALA A 46 19.60 -8.12 43.48
C ALA A 46 18.49 -8.99 42.85
N ALA A 47 18.68 -10.31 42.75
CA ALA A 47 17.75 -11.21 42.07
C ALA A 47 16.50 -11.60 42.88
N THR A 48 16.49 -11.40 44.21
CA THR A 48 15.44 -11.99 45.08
C THR A 48 14.69 -10.98 45.95
N SER A 49 15.08 -9.71 46.01
CA SER A 49 14.43 -8.71 46.87
C SER A 49 14.34 -7.33 46.23
N SER A 50 13.14 -6.75 46.25
CA SER A 50 12.90 -5.32 46.00
C SER A 50 12.80 -4.59 47.34
N CYS A 51 13.46 -3.45 47.48
CA CYS A 51 13.50 -2.73 48.75
C CYS A 51 12.52 -1.56 48.79
N CYS A 52 11.80 -1.44 49.90
CA CYS A 52 10.80 -0.41 50.13
C CYS A 52 10.93 0.10 51.56
N ALA A 53 11.12 1.41 51.73
CA ALA A 53 11.32 2.05 53.03
C ALA A 53 12.39 1.37 53.92
N SER A 54 13.50 0.91 53.31
CA SER A 54 14.64 0.26 53.98
C SER A 54 14.43 -1.21 54.41
N GLU A 55 13.30 -1.81 54.06
CA GLU A 55 13.05 -3.25 54.28
C GLU A 55 13.02 -4.02 52.95
N ALA A 56 13.53 -5.25 52.95
CA ALA A 56 13.58 -6.13 51.79
C ALA A 56 12.31 -6.99 51.70
N LYS A 57 11.57 -6.93 50.59
CA LYS A 57 10.40 -7.79 50.31
C LYS A 57 10.55 -8.66 49.06
N PRO A 58 9.83 -9.80 48.97
CA PRO A 58 9.94 -10.72 47.84
C PRO A 58 9.44 -10.08 46.54
N ALA A 59 10.28 -10.06 45.50
CA ALA A 59 10.00 -9.37 44.25
C ALA A 59 8.76 -9.90 43.47
N ALA A 60 8.32 -11.13 43.74
CA ALA A 60 7.24 -11.78 43.01
C ALA A 60 5.82 -11.41 43.48
N SER A 61 5.66 -10.84 44.69
CA SER A 61 4.33 -10.66 45.30
C SER A 61 3.93 -9.22 45.58
N SER A 62 4.86 -8.26 45.53
CA SER A 62 4.57 -6.86 45.87
C SER A 62 5.29 -5.86 44.96
N SER A 63 4.53 -4.90 44.41
CA SER A 63 5.04 -3.67 43.81
C SER A 63 4.97 -2.54 44.85
N CYS A 64 5.96 -1.66 44.87
CA CYS A 64 6.01 -0.56 45.84
C CYS A 64 5.70 0.78 45.18
N CYS A 65 4.75 1.50 45.76
CA CYS A 65 4.44 2.89 45.41
C CYS A 65 4.78 3.77 46.62
N GLY A 66 5.89 4.50 46.58
CA GLY A 66 6.37 5.25 47.76
C GLY A 66 6.82 4.34 48.91
N THR A 67 6.30 4.56 50.12
CA THR A 67 6.65 3.80 51.34
C THR A 67 5.78 2.58 51.58
N GLU A 68 4.79 2.31 50.73
CA GLU A 68 3.83 1.22 50.91
C GLU A 68 3.97 0.11 49.86
N ALA A 69 3.81 -1.15 50.30
CA ALA A 69 3.84 -2.33 49.44
C ALA A 69 2.41 -2.78 49.11
N LYS A 70 2.08 -2.95 47.82
CA LYS A 70 0.77 -3.43 47.35
C LYS A 70 0.86 -4.64 46.41
N PRO A 71 -0.22 -5.42 46.25
CA PRO A 71 -0.21 -6.65 45.46
C PRO A 71 0.06 -6.37 43.97
N ALA A 72 1.06 -7.04 43.39
CA ALA A 72 1.54 -6.77 42.03
C ALA A 72 0.48 -7.01 40.92
N ALA A 73 -0.54 -7.84 41.18
CA ALA A 73 -1.53 -8.25 40.18
C ALA A 73 -2.65 -7.22 39.91
N THR A 74 -2.87 -6.25 40.80
CA THR A 74 -4.05 -5.36 40.73
C THR A 74 -3.74 -3.87 40.65
N SER A 75 -2.49 -3.46 40.90
CA SER A 75 -2.14 -2.03 40.94
C SER A 75 -0.83 -1.69 40.23
N SER A 76 -0.88 -0.70 39.34
CA SER A 76 0.28 0.00 38.79
C SER A 76 0.50 1.32 39.55
N CYS A 77 1.75 1.67 39.83
CA CYS A 77 2.11 2.89 40.56
C CYS A 77 2.31 4.08 39.60
N CYS A 78 1.62 5.19 39.83
CA CYS A 78 1.94 6.50 39.24
C CYS A 78 2.41 7.43 40.36
N GLY A 79 3.72 7.62 40.52
CA GLY A 79 4.26 8.39 41.65
C GLY A 79 4.04 7.66 42.99
N THR A 80 3.50 8.35 44.00
CA THR A 80 3.22 7.78 45.35
C THR A 80 1.85 7.11 45.44
N GLU A 81 1.03 7.13 44.39
CA GLU A 81 -0.33 6.59 44.42
C GLU A 81 -0.47 5.31 43.57
N ALA A 82 -1.29 4.37 44.06
CA ALA A 82 -1.59 3.10 43.39
C ALA A 82 -2.95 3.19 42.67
N LYS A 83 -2.98 2.89 41.36
CA LYS A 83 -4.21 2.87 40.54
C LYS A 83 -4.45 1.51 39.87
N PRO A 84 -5.70 1.19 39.47
CA PRO A 84 -6.06 -0.11 38.92
C PRO A 84 -5.37 -0.39 37.58
N ALA A 85 -4.66 -1.52 37.49
CA ALA A 85 -3.79 -1.87 36.36
C ALA A 85 -4.50 -1.92 34.98
N ALA A 86 -5.82 -2.10 34.94
CA ALA A 86 -6.58 -2.24 33.69
C ALA A 86 -6.94 -0.90 33.00
N SER A 87 -6.69 0.26 33.63
CA SER A 87 -7.27 1.53 33.16
C SER A 87 -6.29 2.69 32.90
N SER A 88 -5.02 2.60 33.29
CA SER A 88 -4.11 3.76 33.17
C SER A 88 -2.65 3.42 32.92
N SER A 89 -2.02 4.10 31.95
CA SER A 89 -0.57 4.25 31.83
C SER A 89 -0.12 5.57 32.46
N CYS A 90 1.01 5.55 33.18
CA CYS A 90 1.54 6.71 33.89
C CYS A 90 2.53 7.47 33.00
N CYS A 91 2.36 8.79 32.84
CA CYS A 91 3.40 9.65 32.27
C CYS A 91 3.53 10.91 33.14
N ALA A 92 4.76 11.23 33.58
CA ALA A 92 5.10 12.38 34.42
C ALA A 92 4.18 12.57 35.65
N SER A 93 3.95 11.48 36.40
CA SER A 93 3.16 11.48 37.66
C SER A 93 1.65 11.65 37.51
N GLU A 94 1.11 11.75 36.29
CA GLU A 94 -0.33 11.77 36.04
C GLU A 94 -0.80 10.48 35.34
N ALA A 95 -2.02 10.05 35.66
CA ALA A 95 -2.65 8.85 35.09
C ALA A 95 -3.47 9.22 33.85
N LYS A 96 -3.16 8.64 32.68
CA LYS A 96 -3.96 8.79 31.46
C LYS A 96 -4.55 7.45 30.99
N PRO A 97 -5.71 7.44 30.30
CA PRO A 97 -6.35 6.22 29.83
C PRO A 97 -5.44 5.43 28.89
N ALA A 98 -5.30 4.14 29.14
CA ALA A 98 -4.35 3.22 28.48
C ALA A 98 -4.49 3.13 26.94
N ALA A 99 -5.55 3.67 26.34
CA ALA A 99 -5.81 3.62 24.91
C ALA A 99 -5.04 4.66 24.06
N SER A 100 -4.20 5.54 24.65
CA SER A 100 -3.70 6.71 23.90
C SER A 100 -2.20 7.04 23.96
N SER A 101 -1.35 6.34 24.72
CA SER A 101 0.10 6.65 24.67
C SER A 101 1.02 5.59 25.28
N SER A 102 2.04 5.19 24.51
CA SER A 102 3.31 4.66 25.01
C SER A 102 4.28 5.83 25.27
N CYS A 103 5.00 5.82 26.40
CA CYS A 103 5.93 6.89 26.80
C CYS A 103 7.39 6.36 26.82
N CYS A 104 8.33 7.15 26.29
CA CYS A 104 9.78 6.91 26.37
C CYS A 104 10.43 8.09 27.11
N GLY A 105 10.69 7.93 28.41
CA GLY A 105 11.39 8.95 29.21
C GLY A 105 10.53 10.15 29.61
N SER A 106 11.18 11.31 29.79
CA SER A 106 10.58 12.56 30.27
C SER A 106 9.94 13.43 29.19
N GLU A 107 9.95 12.99 27.93
CA GLU A 107 9.26 13.66 26.81
C GLU A 107 8.31 12.67 26.12
N PRO A 108 7.14 13.14 25.62
CA PRO A 108 6.25 12.31 24.84
C PRO A 108 6.93 11.94 23.51
N ALA A 109 7.47 10.73 23.43
CA ALA A 109 7.86 10.14 22.15
C ALA A 109 6.59 9.91 21.31
N ALA A 110 6.57 10.44 20.09
CA ALA A 110 5.51 10.19 19.13
C ALA A 110 5.34 8.68 18.94
N ALA A 111 4.24 8.15 19.49
CA ALA A 111 3.83 6.77 19.25
C ALA A 111 3.74 6.56 17.74
N ALA A 112 4.40 5.50 17.27
CA ALA A 112 4.22 4.97 15.94
C ALA A 112 2.71 4.89 15.64
N SER A 113 2.29 5.64 14.63
CA SER A 113 0.90 5.75 14.23
C SER A 113 0.40 4.42 13.68
N SER A 114 -0.26 3.62 14.53
CA SER A 114 -1.24 2.64 14.10
C SER A 114 -2.62 3.28 14.17
N CYS A 115 -3.11 3.61 12.97
CA CYS A 115 -4.46 3.39 12.48
C CYS A 115 -5.68 3.86 13.30
N CYS A 116 -6.42 4.80 12.67
CA CYS A 116 -7.80 5.23 12.94
C CYS A 116 -8.03 6.43 13.88
N ALA A 117 -7.54 7.62 13.51
CA ALA A 117 -8.19 8.91 13.77
C ALA A 117 -7.62 9.99 12.81
N PRO A 118 -8.40 10.98 12.33
CA PRO A 118 -7.92 11.96 11.37
C PRO A 118 -6.93 12.90 12.04
N ALA A 119 -5.68 12.87 11.59
CA ALA A 119 -4.64 13.80 12.01
C ALA A 119 -5.01 15.24 11.59
N THR A 120 -5.60 16.00 12.50
CA THR A 120 -5.73 17.45 12.39
C THR A 120 -4.42 18.06 12.91
N GLY A 121 -3.46 18.32 12.02
CA GLY A 121 -2.21 18.98 12.43
C GLY A 121 -1.05 19.01 11.43
N GLY A 122 -1.11 18.27 10.32
CA GLY A 122 -0.16 18.45 9.23
C GLY A 122 -0.56 19.65 8.36
N LYS A 123 0.33 20.62 8.14
CA LYS A 123 0.16 21.62 7.06
C LYS A 123 -0.34 20.89 5.82
N LYS A 124 -1.56 21.19 5.35
CA LYS A 124 -2.13 20.61 4.11
C LYS A 124 -1.15 20.94 2.99
N ARG A 125 -0.29 19.97 2.62
CA ARG A 125 0.54 20.09 1.43
C ARG A 125 -0.43 20.11 0.26
N ILE A 126 -0.48 21.23 -0.44
CA ILE A 126 -1.30 21.38 -1.64
C ILE A 126 -0.81 20.33 -2.63
N ASP A 127 -1.72 19.47 -3.10
CA ASP A 127 -1.42 18.50 -4.15
C ASP A 127 -1.26 19.26 -5.48
N TRP A 128 -0.06 19.78 -5.72
CA TRP A 128 0.25 20.56 -6.92
C TRP A 128 -0.13 19.82 -8.19
N ILE A 129 0.12 18.51 -8.28
CA ILE A 129 -0.24 17.68 -9.44
C ILE A 129 -1.75 17.75 -9.73
N LEU A 130 -2.59 17.57 -8.71
CA LEU A 130 -4.04 17.61 -8.89
C LEU A 130 -4.51 19.02 -9.23
N TRP A 131 -3.85 20.03 -8.67
CA TRP A 131 -4.18 21.44 -8.88
C TRP A 131 -3.71 21.99 -10.24
N THR A 132 -2.69 21.38 -10.85
CA THR A 132 -2.22 21.74 -12.20
C THR A 132 -2.90 20.92 -13.28
N CYS A 133 -2.91 19.59 -13.13
CA CYS A 133 -3.43 18.69 -14.15
C CYS A 133 -4.97 18.67 -14.16
N GLY A 134 -5.63 18.85 -13.01
CA GLY A 134 -7.09 18.86 -12.90
C GLY A 134 -7.74 19.94 -13.76
N PRO A 135 -7.33 21.21 -13.62
CA PRO A 135 -7.79 22.28 -14.49
C PRO A 135 -7.42 22.07 -15.96
N ALA A 136 -6.23 21.52 -16.25
CA ALA A 136 -5.83 21.24 -17.64
C ALA A 136 -6.77 20.25 -18.33
N VAL A 137 -7.10 19.13 -17.67
CA VAL A 137 -8.07 18.14 -18.20
C VAL A 137 -9.47 18.75 -18.30
N PHE A 138 -9.89 19.53 -17.30
CA PHE A 138 -11.21 20.18 -17.31
C PHE A 138 -11.34 21.20 -18.44
N LEU A 139 -10.32 22.05 -18.65
CA LEU A 139 -10.27 22.99 -19.76
C LEU A 139 -10.20 22.26 -21.11
N GLY A 140 -9.48 21.13 -21.19
CA GLY A 140 -9.44 20.29 -22.38
C GLY A 140 -10.83 19.73 -22.73
N TYR A 141 -11.54 19.21 -21.73
CA TYR A 141 -12.89 18.69 -21.87
C TYR A 141 -13.89 19.77 -22.32
N LEU A 142 -13.88 20.93 -21.66
CA LEU A 142 -14.73 22.05 -22.03
C LEU A 142 -14.35 22.64 -23.41
N GLY A 143 -13.06 22.74 -23.70
CA GLY A 143 -12.56 23.23 -24.98
C GLY A 143 -13.06 22.36 -26.14
N PHE A 144 -13.09 21.04 -25.98
CA PHE A 144 -13.71 20.14 -26.95
C PHE A 144 -15.22 20.37 -27.07
N LEU A 145 -15.95 20.59 -25.98
CA LEU A 145 -17.40 20.84 -26.04
C LEU A 145 -17.77 22.17 -26.72
N PHE A 146 -16.96 23.22 -26.53
CA PHE A 146 -17.26 24.56 -27.06
C PHE A 146 -16.67 24.83 -28.45
N ILE A 147 -15.52 24.23 -28.78
CA ILE A 147 -14.73 24.53 -29.99
C ILE A 147 -14.69 23.33 -30.95
N GLY A 148 -15.29 22.19 -30.56
CA GLY A 148 -15.06 20.79 -30.95
C GLY A 148 -14.88 20.34 -32.40
N HIS A 149 -14.86 21.23 -33.39
CA HIS A 149 -14.51 20.90 -34.78
C HIS A 149 -13.68 21.99 -35.47
N ASP A 150 -13.70 23.24 -35.01
CA ASP A 150 -13.02 24.36 -35.68
C ASP A 150 -11.53 24.46 -35.29
N ALA A 151 -11.13 23.85 -34.17
CA ALA A 151 -9.74 23.84 -33.71
C ALA A 151 -8.81 23.01 -34.61
N ASP A 152 -9.35 22.01 -35.33
CA ASP A 152 -8.57 21.04 -36.10
C ASP A 152 -7.84 21.69 -37.29
N GLN A 153 -8.38 22.78 -37.83
CA GLN A 153 -7.79 23.47 -38.99
C GLN A 153 -6.72 24.52 -38.64
N SER A 154 -6.66 24.99 -37.39
CA SER A 154 -5.72 26.08 -37.01
C SER A 154 -4.56 25.60 -36.14
N LEU A 155 -4.77 24.64 -35.24
CA LEU A 155 -3.74 24.07 -34.36
C LEU A 155 -4.00 22.56 -34.17
N PRO A 156 -3.46 21.69 -35.06
CA PRO A 156 -3.78 20.25 -35.04
C PRO A 156 -3.42 19.58 -33.70
N TRP A 157 -2.28 19.93 -33.11
CA TRP A 157 -1.87 19.41 -31.79
C TRP A 157 -2.87 19.75 -30.68
N LEU A 158 -3.47 20.96 -30.72
CA LEU A 158 -4.45 21.37 -29.72
C LEU A 158 -5.76 20.62 -29.92
N GLY A 159 -6.20 20.43 -31.17
CA GLY A 159 -7.35 19.59 -31.51
C GLY A 159 -7.21 18.17 -30.95
N THR A 160 -6.05 17.54 -31.15
CA THR A 160 -5.74 16.21 -30.59
C THR A 160 -5.78 16.20 -29.06
N MET A 161 -5.23 17.22 -28.39
CA MET A 161 -5.26 17.31 -26.92
C MET A 161 -6.68 17.46 -26.36
N LEU A 162 -7.52 18.29 -26.99
CA LEU A 162 -8.91 18.50 -26.60
C LEU A 162 -9.72 17.21 -26.78
N HIS A 163 -9.61 16.59 -27.97
CA HIS A 163 -10.27 15.32 -28.28
C HIS A 163 -9.87 14.22 -27.30
N THR A 164 -8.56 14.05 -27.06
CA THR A 164 -8.04 13.02 -26.15
C THR A 164 -8.54 13.24 -24.73
N SER A 165 -8.58 14.48 -24.25
CA SER A 165 -9.11 14.79 -22.91
C SER A 165 -10.59 14.40 -22.78
N PHE A 166 -11.40 14.72 -23.81
CA PHE A 166 -12.83 14.38 -23.85
C PHE A 166 -13.05 12.86 -23.91
N GLU A 167 -12.34 12.17 -24.80
CA GLU A 167 -12.38 10.72 -24.97
C GLU A 167 -12.02 10.00 -23.66
N MET A 168 -10.89 10.36 -23.04
CA MET A 168 -10.43 9.70 -21.80
C MET A 168 -11.39 9.94 -20.62
N VAL A 169 -11.88 11.16 -20.42
CA VAL A 169 -12.84 11.44 -19.33
C VAL A 169 -14.13 10.63 -19.51
N ASN A 170 -14.68 10.59 -20.72
CA ASN A 170 -15.92 9.86 -21.00
C ASN A 170 -15.74 8.33 -21.00
N ALA A 171 -14.53 7.83 -21.27
CA ALA A 171 -14.22 6.41 -21.13
C ALA A 171 -14.08 6.01 -19.64
N MET A 172 -13.48 6.87 -18.81
CA MET A 172 -13.04 6.48 -17.45
C MET A 172 -14.05 6.79 -16.33
N TRP A 173 -14.92 7.80 -16.50
CA TRP A 173 -15.76 8.31 -15.39
C TRP A 173 -16.62 7.23 -14.72
N TRP A 174 -17.29 6.35 -15.49
CA TRP A 174 -18.07 5.25 -14.92
C TRP A 174 -17.21 4.30 -14.07
N GLY A 175 -16.03 3.91 -14.57
CA GLY A 175 -15.10 3.04 -13.85
C GLY A 175 -14.59 3.67 -12.55
N ILE A 176 -14.25 4.97 -12.57
CA ILE A 176 -13.83 5.72 -11.38
C ILE A 176 -14.97 5.82 -10.36
N LEU A 177 -16.21 6.08 -10.80
CA LEU A 177 -17.38 6.14 -9.93
C LEU A 177 -17.66 4.77 -9.28
N LEU A 178 -17.62 3.70 -10.08
CA LEU A 178 -17.80 2.33 -9.60
C LEU A 178 -16.72 1.97 -8.56
N ALA A 179 -15.46 2.30 -8.85
CA ALA A 179 -14.35 2.05 -7.94
C ALA A 179 -14.47 2.83 -6.63
N ALA A 180 -14.83 4.12 -6.68
CA ALA A 180 -15.07 4.93 -5.47
C ALA A 180 -16.21 4.34 -4.63
N PHE A 181 -17.27 3.83 -5.26
CA PHE A 181 -18.33 3.10 -4.58
C PHE A 181 -17.81 1.81 -3.93
N PHE A 182 -17.02 0.99 -4.64
CA PHE A 182 -16.44 -0.24 -4.10
C PHE A 182 -15.46 0.02 -2.94
N VAL A 183 -14.62 1.05 -3.03
CA VAL A 183 -13.72 1.46 -1.94
C VAL A 183 -14.53 1.92 -0.73
N GLY A 184 -15.59 2.72 -0.94
CA GLY A 184 -16.51 3.12 0.11
C GLY A 184 -17.23 1.93 0.75
N LEU A 185 -17.65 0.94 -0.04
CA LEU A 185 -18.26 -0.29 0.45
C LEU A 185 -17.25 -1.14 1.24
N LEU A 186 -16.01 -1.27 0.74
CA LEU A 186 -14.92 -1.96 1.43
C LEU A 186 -14.58 -1.31 2.77
N ASN A 187 -14.84 -0.01 2.96
CA ASN A 187 -14.68 0.65 4.26
C ASN A 187 -15.69 0.17 5.30
N ARG A 188 -16.90 -0.19 4.89
CA ARG A 188 -17.96 -0.72 5.78
C ARG A 188 -17.80 -2.20 6.09
N ILE A 189 -17.18 -2.95 5.18
CA ILE A 189 -16.94 -4.39 5.39
C ILE A 189 -15.81 -4.59 6.41
N PRO A 190 -16.01 -5.41 7.44
CA PRO A 190 -14.97 -5.72 8.43
C PRO A 190 -13.79 -6.39 7.76
N ARG A 191 -12.59 -6.04 8.23
CA ARG A 191 -11.32 -6.51 7.66
C ARG A 191 -11.24 -8.04 7.66
N GLU A 192 -11.76 -8.67 8.70
CA GLU A 192 -11.78 -10.11 8.94
C GLU A 192 -12.54 -10.83 7.81
N VAL A 193 -13.63 -10.24 7.31
CA VAL A 193 -14.40 -10.78 6.19
C VAL A 193 -13.60 -10.67 4.89
N VAL A 194 -12.99 -9.52 4.62
CA VAL A 194 -12.14 -9.35 3.43
C VAL A 194 -10.99 -10.35 3.42
N MET A 195 -10.29 -10.49 4.55
CA MET A 195 -9.13 -11.37 4.68
C MET A 195 -9.50 -12.87 4.64
N SER A 196 -10.64 -13.26 5.20
CA SER A 196 -11.14 -14.65 5.11
C SER A 196 -11.58 -15.04 3.70
N VAL A 197 -12.18 -14.10 2.95
CA VAL A 197 -12.52 -14.29 1.52
C VAL A 197 -11.25 -14.43 0.67
N LEU A 198 -10.28 -13.53 0.83
CA LEU A 198 -8.99 -13.61 0.12
C LEU A 198 -8.19 -14.85 0.54
N GLY A 199 -8.35 -15.31 1.78
CA GLY A 199 -7.60 -16.40 2.38
C GLY A 199 -6.21 -15.98 2.86
N GLN A 200 -5.52 -16.93 3.52
CA GLN A 200 -4.22 -16.68 4.14
C GLN A 200 -3.16 -16.29 3.10
N GLY A 201 -2.51 -15.14 3.31
CA GLY A 201 -1.40 -14.66 2.49
C GLY A 201 -0.20 -15.61 2.50
N GLY A 202 0.59 -15.62 1.42
CA GLY A 202 1.72 -16.56 1.27
C GLY A 202 1.32 -17.99 0.90
N THR A 203 0.03 -18.32 0.89
CA THR A 203 -0.46 -19.64 0.49
C THR A 203 -0.94 -19.65 -0.97
N LYS A 204 -0.79 -20.79 -1.65
CA LYS A 204 -1.27 -20.96 -3.04
C LYS A 204 -2.79 -20.73 -3.16
N ARG A 205 -3.56 -21.14 -2.15
CA ARG A 205 -5.02 -20.98 -2.12
C ARG A 205 -5.41 -19.51 -1.97
N GLY A 206 -4.75 -18.78 -1.08
CA GLY A 206 -4.98 -17.35 -0.90
C GLY A 206 -4.57 -16.52 -2.11
N LEU A 207 -3.47 -16.91 -2.75
CA LEU A 207 -3.02 -16.31 -4.02
C LEU A 207 -4.05 -16.51 -5.13
N PHE A 208 -4.48 -17.76 -5.37
CA PHE A 208 -5.48 -18.07 -6.40
C PHE A 208 -6.80 -17.34 -6.18
N ARG A 209 -7.27 -17.25 -4.94
CA ARG A 209 -8.48 -16.49 -4.57
C ARG A 209 -8.32 -14.99 -4.85
N ALA A 210 -7.17 -14.40 -4.52
CA ALA A 210 -6.90 -12.99 -4.81
C ALA A 210 -6.84 -12.73 -6.32
N THR A 211 -6.18 -13.60 -7.09
CA THR A 211 -6.14 -13.51 -8.55
C THR A 211 -7.53 -13.62 -9.17
N LEU A 212 -8.34 -14.59 -8.72
CA LEU A 212 -9.72 -14.74 -9.21
C LEU A 212 -10.61 -13.56 -8.82
N ALA A 213 -10.42 -12.99 -7.63
CA ALA A 213 -11.12 -11.77 -7.23
C ALA A 213 -10.74 -10.58 -8.12
N GLY A 214 -9.45 -10.43 -8.47
CA GLY A 214 -8.99 -9.41 -9.41
C GLY A 214 -9.59 -9.61 -10.81
N LEU A 215 -9.60 -10.85 -11.29
CA LEU A 215 -10.21 -11.22 -12.56
C LEU A 215 -11.71 -10.88 -12.61
N LEU A 216 -12.47 -11.20 -11.55
CA LEU A 216 -13.92 -11.01 -11.52
C LEU A 216 -14.36 -9.56 -11.23
N LEU A 217 -13.46 -8.73 -10.69
CA LEU A 217 -13.75 -7.33 -10.46
C LEU A 217 -13.57 -6.54 -11.76
N ASP A 218 -14.70 -6.29 -12.41
CA ASP A 218 -14.81 -5.46 -13.60
C ASP A 218 -14.61 -3.98 -13.25
N LEU A 219 -13.34 -3.61 -13.11
CA LEU A 219 -12.87 -2.25 -12.88
C LEU A 219 -11.81 -1.91 -13.92
N CYS A 220 -11.79 -0.66 -14.39
CA CYS A 220 -10.69 -0.17 -15.23
C CYS A 220 -9.34 -0.23 -14.48
N ASN A 221 -8.20 -0.12 -15.18
CA ASN A 221 -6.85 -0.23 -14.56
C ASN A 221 -6.69 0.69 -13.33
N HIS A 222 -7.25 1.89 -13.43
CA HIS A 222 -7.24 2.87 -12.35
C HIS A 222 -8.21 2.54 -11.21
N GLY A 223 -9.34 1.90 -11.54
CA GLY A 223 -10.33 1.41 -10.59
C GLY A 223 -9.78 0.29 -9.72
N ILE A 224 -9.14 -0.70 -10.34
CA ILE A 224 -8.57 -1.84 -9.63
C ILE A 224 -7.39 -1.42 -8.74
N LEU A 225 -6.59 -0.46 -9.19
CA LEU A 225 -5.49 0.09 -8.42
C LEU A 225 -5.96 0.63 -7.06
N MET A 226 -7.08 1.35 -7.02
CA MET A 226 -7.66 1.86 -5.77
C MET A 226 -8.08 0.73 -4.83
N VAL A 227 -8.72 -0.32 -5.37
CA VAL A 227 -9.13 -1.48 -4.58
C VAL A 227 -7.91 -2.26 -4.07
N ALA A 228 -6.89 -2.45 -4.91
CA ALA A 228 -5.65 -3.14 -4.58
C ALA A 228 -4.92 -2.45 -3.41
N MET A 229 -4.81 -1.12 -3.46
CA MET A 229 -4.21 -0.34 -2.37
C MET A 229 -5.03 -0.46 -1.08
N LYS A 230 -6.36 -0.49 -1.17
CA LYS A 230 -7.21 -0.73 0.01
C LYS A 230 -7.03 -2.15 0.57
N LEU A 231 -6.91 -3.18 -0.28
CA LEU A 231 -6.63 -4.54 0.15
C LEU A 231 -5.27 -4.63 0.85
N TYR A 232 -4.26 -3.90 0.37
CA TYR A 232 -2.98 -3.76 1.06
C TYR A 232 -3.14 -3.15 2.46
N GLU A 233 -3.86 -2.05 2.62
CA GLU A 233 -4.14 -1.44 3.93
C GLU A 233 -4.93 -2.37 4.87
N ARG A 234 -5.79 -3.22 4.30
CA ARG A 234 -6.53 -4.27 5.03
C ARG A 234 -5.67 -5.51 5.33
N GLY A 235 -4.40 -5.52 4.94
CA GLY A 235 -3.42 -6.54 5.32
C GLY A 235 -3.29 -7.72 4.37
N ALA A 236 -3.72 -7.62 3.11
CA ALA A 236 -3.41 -8.62 2.09
C ALA A 236 -1.89 -8.76 1.89
N SER A 237 -1.38 -9.95 1.54
CA SER A 237 0.05 -10.10 1.24
C SER A 237 0.47 -9.33 -0.01
N ILE A 238 1.76 -8.98 -0.12
CA ILE A 238 2.27 -8.32 -1.33
C ILE A 238 1.98 -9.18 -2.56
N GLY A 239 2.18 -10.50 -2.48
CA GLY A 239 1.85 -11.40 -3.59
C GLY A 239 0.38 -11.41 -3.95
N GLN A 240 -0.54 -11.41 -2.97
CA GLN A 240 -1.98 -11.30 -3.21
C GLN A 240 -2.36 -9.98 -3.88
N VAL A 241 -1.80 -8.86 -3.42
CA VAL A 241 -2.07 -7.52 -3.98
C VAL A 241 -1.56 -7.44 -5.42
N MET A 242 -0.33 -7.89 -5.69
CA MET A 242 0.23 -7.88 -7.05
C MET A 242 -0.54 -8.80 -7.99
N ALA A 243 -0.90 -10.01 -7.55
CA ALA A 243 -1.66 -10.93 -8.39
C ALA A 243 -3.09 -10.42 -8.66
N PHE A 244 -3.72 -9.80 -7.68
CA PHE A 244 -5.03 -9.16 -7.84
C PHE A 244 -4.96 -8.04 -8.88
N LEU A 245 -3.95 -7.17 -8.77
CA LEU A 245 -3.77 -6.01 -9.63
C LEU A 245 -3.36 -6.40 -11.07
N ILE A 246 -2.51 -7.42 -11.26
CA ILE A 246 -2.09 -7.88 -12.60
C ILE A 246 -3.22 -8.64 -13.33
N ALA A 247 -4.09 -9.34 -12.61
CA ALA A 247 -5.13 -10.19 -13.21
C ALA A 247 -6.36 -9.42 -13.72
N SER A 248 -6.60 -8.22 -13.22
CA SER A 248 -7.82 -7.45 -13.45
C SER A 248 -7.94 -6.71 -14.80
N PRO A 249 -6.88 -6.11 -15.38
CA PRO A 249 -7.05 -5.11 -16.44
C PRO A 249 -7.65 -5.64 -17.77
N TRP A 250 -7.83 -6.96 -17.91
CA TRP A 250 -8.18 -7.63 -19.18
C TRP A 250 -9.44 -8.50 -19.12
N ASN A 251 -10.20 -8.44 -18.03
CA ASN A 251 -11.46 -9.17 -17.88
C ASN A 251 -12.64 -8.26 -17.50
N SER A 252 -12.60 -6.99 -17.90
CA SER A 252 -13.84 -6.22 -17.95
C SER A 252 -14.75 -6.82 -19.02
N LEU A 253 -16.03 -6.96 -18.73
CA LEU A 253 -16.98 -7.55 -19.68
C LEU A 253 -17.03 -6.71 -20.95
N THR A 254 -17.00 -5.39 -20.80
CA THR A 254 -16.98 -4.44 -21.91
C THR A 254 -15.76 -4.63 -22.82
N LEU A 255 -14.56 -4.70 -22.25
CA LEU A 255 -13.33 -4.83 -23.04
C LEU A 255 -13.19 -6.22 -23.64
N THR A 256 -13.64 -7.26 -22.92
CA THR A 256 -13.75 -8.61 -23.45
C THR A 256 -14.66 -8.65 -24.67
N LEU A 257 -15.82 -7.99 -24.63
CA LEU A 257 -16.73 -7.94 -25.78
C LEU A 257 -16.12 -7.17 -26.97
N ILE A 258 -15.42 -6.07 -26.71
CA ILE A 258 -14.72 -5.31 -27.76
C ILE A 258 -13.59 -6.15 -28.37
N LEU A 259 -12.77 -6.81 -27.56
CA LEU A 259 -11.66 -7.64 -28.03
C LEU A 259 -12.16 -8.88 -28.79
N VAL A 260 -13.25 -9.49 -28.34
CA VAL A 260 -13.94 -10.57 -29.07
C VAL A 260 -14.42 -10.07 -30.43
N GLY A 261 -14.95 -8.85 -30.52
CA GLY A 261 -15.38 -8.25 -31.78
C GLY A 261 -14.23 -7.90 -32.73
N LEU A 262 -13.08 -7.46 -32.19
CA LEU A 262 -11.95 -6.98 -32.99
C LEU A 262 -10.93 -8.07 -33.36
N ILE A 263 -10.61 -8.98 -32.44
CA ILE A 263 -9.54 -9.98 -32.57
C ILE A 263 -10.11 -11.40 -32.65
N GLY A 264 -11.28 -11.62 -32.05
CA GLY A 264 -11.94 -12.91 -32.00
C GLY A 264 -11.85 -13.60 -30.65
N LEU A 265 -12.80 -14.51 -30.41
CA LEU A 265 -12.95 -15.22 -29.13
C LEU A 265 -11.76 -16.09 -28.74
N PRO A 266 -11.15 -16.92 -29.62
CA PRO A 266 -10.07 -17.82 -29.22
C PRO A 266 -8.85 -17.06 -28.68
N TRP A 267 -8.48 -15.97 -29.36
CA TRP A 267 -7.35 -15.13 -28.98
C TRP A 267 -7.64 -14.31 -27.73
N THR A 268 -8.86 -13.79 -27.58
CA THR A 268 -9.27 -13.08 -26.36
C THR A 268 -9.16 -14.00 -25.13
N LEU A 269 -9.65 -15.25 -25.23
CA LEU A 269 -9.53 -16.23 -24.15
C LEU A 269 -8.06 -16.58 -23.84
N LEU A 270 -7.22 -16.67 -24.86
CA LEU A 270 -5.79 -16.90 -24.68
C LEU A 270 -5.11 -15.74 -23.95
N ILE A 271 -5.43 -14.49 -24.29
CA ILE A 271 -4.93 -13.28 -23.60
C ILE A 271 -5.35 -13.30 -22.13
N ILE A 272 -6.62 -13.60 -21.84
CA ILE A 272 -7.14 -13.72 -20.47
C ILE A 272 -6.39 -14.82 -19.71
N ALA A 273 -6.26 -16.01 -20.29
CA ALA A 273 -5.55 -17.13 -19.67
C ALA A 273 -4.06 -16.81 -19.41
N ALA A 274 -3.40 -16.15 -20.36
CA ALA A 274 -2.02 -15.70 -20.22
C ALA A 274 -1.86 -14.66 -19.11
N SER A 275 -2.75 -13.67 -19.04
CA SER A 275 -2.74 -12.66 -17.97
C SER A 275 -2.93 -13.29 -16.59
N LEU A 276 -3.83 -14.27 -16.47
CA LEU A 276 -4.07 -15.03 -15.25
C LEU A 276 -2.81 -15.80 -14.82
N LEU A 277 -2.12 -16.42 -15.79
CA LEU A 277 -0.88 -17.14 -15.55
C LEU A 277 0.22 -16.20 -15.05
N ILE A 278 0.42 -15.05 -15.69
CA ILE A 278 1.40 -14.04 -15.27
C ILE A 278 1.08 -13.56 -13.85
N ALA A 279 -0.20 -13.29 -13.54
CA ALA A 279 -0.61 -12.83 -12.22
C ALA A 279 -0.30 -13.85 -11.11
N LEU A 280 -0.60 -15.14 -11.35
CA LEU A 280 -0.30 -16.22 -10.40
C LEU A 280 1.21 -16.40 -10.21
N ILE A 281 1.99 -16.44 -11.29
CA ILE A 281 3.44 -16.60 -11.23
C ILE A 281 4.07 -15.39 -10.51
N SER A 282 3.69 -14.17 -10.90
CA SER A 282 4.22 -12.94 -10.33
C SER A 282 3.90 -12.84 -8.85
N GLY A 283 2.64 -13.03 -8.45
CA GLY A 283 2.27 -12.99 -7.03
C GLY A 283 2.97 -14.06 -6.20
N TRP A 284 3.17 -15.25 -6.76
CA TRP A 284 3.97 -16.30 -6.10
C TRP A 284 5.45 -15.89 -5.93
N ILE A 285 6.04 -15.26 -6.94
CA ILE A 285 7.41 -14.71 -6.87
C ILE A 285 7.48 -13.63 -5.77
N PHE A 286 6.52 -12.72 -5.71
CA PHE A 286 6.46 -11.67 -4.69
C PHE A 286 6.38 -12.24 -3.27
N ASP A 287 5.50 -13.22 -3.01
CA ASP A 287 5.42 -13.87 -1.70
C ASP A 287 6.73 -14.59 -1.34
N ARG A 288 7.41 -15.20 -2.32
CA ARG A 288 8.74 -15.82 -2.11
C ARG A 288 9.84 -14.80 -1.83
N LEU A 289 9.82 -13.64 -2.47
CA LEU A 289 10.78 -12.57 -2.22
C LEU A 289 10.58 -11.94 -0.83
N VAL A 290 9.34 -11.85 -0.37
CA VAL A 290 9.02 -11.43 1.00
C VAL A 290 9.49 -12.50 2.00
N ALA A 291 9.22 -13.78 1.76
CA ALA A 291 9.66 -14.87 2.62
C ALA A 291 11.20 -14.98 2.74
N ARG A 292 11.94 -14.55 1.70
CA ARG A 292 13.40 -14.46 1.69
C ARG A 292 13.96 -13.18 2.32
N GLY A 293 13.10 -12.23 2.70
CA GLY A 293 13.50 -10.92 3.23
C GLY A 293 14.06 -9.94 2.20
N THR A 294 13.96 -10.24 0.89
CA THR A 294 14.38 -9.31 -0.17
C THR A 294 13.42 -8.11 -0.26
N LEU A 295 12.12 -8.37 -0.08
CA LEU A 295 11.07 -7.37 -0.03
C LEU A 295 10.50 -7.26 1.40
N PRO A 296 10.12 -6.04 1.86
CA PRO A 296 9.48 -5.88 3.16
C PRO A 296 8.08 -6.51 3.14
N ALA A 297 7.72 -7.15 4.25
CA ALA A 297 6.36 -7.65 4.45
C ALA A 297 5.37 -6.50 4.62
N ASN A 298 4.08 -6.77 4.42
CA ASN A 298 3.03 -5.79 4.65
C ASN A 298 2.89 -5.53 6.17
N PRO A 299 3.16 -4.30 6.67
CA PRO A 299 3.08 -3.98 8.10
C PRO A 299 1.65 -4.02 8.64
N HIS A 300 0.63 -3.99 7.77
CA HIS A 300 -0.76 -4.09 8.18
C HIS A 300 -1.20 -5.53 8.44
N GLN A 301 -0.40 -6.55 8.13
CA GLN A 301 -0.77 -7.96 8.36
C GLN A 301 -1.03 -8.23 9.85
N THR A 302 -2.14 -8.93 10.13
CA THR A 302 -2.46 -9.50 11.44
C THR A 302 -2.51 -11.00 11.34
N GLU A 303 -2.49 -11.70 12.48
CA GLU A 303 -2.68 -13.13 12.50
C GLU A 303 -3.97 -13.51 11.75
N PHE A 304 -3.84 -14.45 10.82
CA PHE A 304 -4.97 -14.92 10.04
C PHE A 304 -5.87 -15.77 10.95
N SER A 305 -7.11 -15.32 11.13
CA SER A 305 -8.16 -16.09 11.78
C SER A 305 -9.27 -16.34 10.76
N GLU A 306 -9.65 -17.60 10.57
CA GLU A 306 -10.72 -17.98 9.66
C GLU A 306 -12.07 -17.60 10.29
N ALA A 307 -12.52 -16.39 9.97
CA ALA A 307 -13.76 -15.85 10.48
C ALA A 307 -14.96 -16.35 9.64
N PRO A 308 -16.12 -16.64 10.26
CA PRO A 308 -17.29 -17.06 9.50
C PRO A 308 -17.84 -15.86 8.70
N VAL A 309 -17.62 -15.90 7.38
CA VAL A 309 -17.93 -14.80 6.44
C VAL A 309 -19.39 -14.36 6.51
N TRP A 310 -20.35 -15.29 6.39
CA TRP A 310 -21.77 -14.95 6.28
C TRP A 310 -22.37 -14.32 7.54
N PRO A 311 -22.14 -14.84 8.77
CA PRO A 311 -22.63 -14.21 9.99
C PRO A 311 -22.04 -12.82 10.25
N LEU A 312 -20.72 -12.65 10.09
CA LEU A 312 -20.06 -11.36 10.28
C LEU A 312 -20.51 -10.33 9.26
N LEU A 313 -20.65 -10.74 8.00
CA LEU A 313 -21.15 -9.86 6.96
C LEU A 313 -22.58 -9.43 7.29
N LYS A 314 -23.48 -10.36 7.68
CA LYS A 314 -24.86 -10.03 8.03
C LYS A 314 -24.96 -9.11 9.26
N ALA A 315 -24.11 -9.31 10.26
CA ALA A 315 -24.04 -8.44 11.44
C ALA A 315 -23.58 -7.03 11.05
N SER A 316 -22.49 -6.91 10.31
CA SER A 316 -21.98 -5.62 9.80
C SER A 316 -23.00 -4.92 8.89
N TRP A 317 -23.75 -5.69 8.10
CA TRP A 317 -24.74 -5.18 7.16
C TRP A 317 -25.97 -4.60 7.90
N GLY A 318 -26.39 -5.24 9.00
CA GLY A 318 -27.50 -4.80 9.84
C GLY A 318 -27.16 -3.65 10.80
N GLU A 319 -25.89 -3.45 11.12
CA GLU A 319 -25.43 -2.36 12.00
C GLU A 319 -25.24 -1.03 11.24
N HIS A 320 -25.07 -1.09 9.91
CA HIS A 320 -24.92 0.11 9.09
C HIS A 320 -26.25 0.63 8.55
N ASP A 321 -26.45 1.94 8.68
CA ASP A 321 -27.57 2.63 8.05
C ASP A 321 -27.41 2.67 6.52
N TRP A 322 -28.41 2.17 5.80
CA TRP A 322 -28.51 2.20 4.32
C TRP A 322 -29.35 3.38 3.80
N SER A 323 -29.54 4.41 4.63
CA SER A 323 -30.22 5.63 4.21
C SER A 323 -29.46 6.31 3.07
N ALA A 324 -30.17 6.97 2.15
CA ALA A 324 -29.58 7.73 1.05
C ALA A 324 -28.41 8.68 1.47
N PRO A 325 -28.50 9.46 2.57
CA PRO A 325 -27.39 10.31 3.00
C PRO A 325 -26.16 9.50 3.46
N SER A 326 -26.37 8.32 4.04
CA SER A 326 -25.30 7.41 4.45
C SER A 326 -24.58 6.81 3.24
N VAL A 327 -25.32 6.38 2.21
CA VAL A 327 -24.72 5.86 0.97
C VAL A 327 -23.94 6.96 0.24
N LEU A 328 -24.46 8.19 0.20
CA LEU A 328 -23.76 9.32 -0.40
C LEU A 328 -22.48 9.68 0.36
N SER A 329 -22.51 9.66 1.70
CA SER A 329 -21.31 9.92 2.51
C SER A 329 -20.26 8.82 2.35
N MET A 330 -20.67 7.56 2.20
CA MET A 330 -19.80 6.43 1.87
C MET A 330 -19.11 6.62 0.52
N PHE A 331 -19.87 6.96 -0.52
CA PHE A 331 -19.31 7.24 -1.84
C PHE A 331 -18.31 8.41 -1.79
N TRP A 332 -18.67 9.49 -1.12
CA TRP A 332 -17.81 10.66 -0.99
C TRP A 332 -16.55 10.37 -0.17
N GLN A 333 -16.64 9.48 0.82
CA GLN A 333 -15.49 8.99 1.56
C GLN A 333 -14.59 8.09 0.71
N GLY A 334 -15.17 7.19 -0.09
CA GLY A 334 -14.43 6.40 -1.07
C GLY A 334 -13.64 7.29 -2.04
N LEU A 335 -14.27 8.34 -2.57
CA LEU A 335 -13.60 9.30 -3.45
C LEU A 335 -12.45 10.06 -2.75
N LYS A 336 -12.62 10.41 -1.47
CA LYS A 336 -11.57 11.04 -0.65
C LYS A 336 -10.40 10.11 -0.39
N ASP A 337 -10.67 8.86 -0.05
CA ASP A 337 -9.65 7.83 0.19
C ASP A 337 -8.88 7.54 -1.12
N SER A 338 -9.57 7.61 -2.25
CA SER A 338 -9.03 7.46 -3.60
C SER A 338 -8.30 8.69 -4.14
N LYS A 339 -8.22 9.80 -3.39
CA LYS A 339 -7.60 11.06 -3.85
C LYS A 339 -6.17 10.87 -4.35
N MET A 340 -5.42 9.98 -3.69
CA MET A 340 -4.05 9.69 -4.07
C MET A 340 -3.96 9.09 -5.47
N VAL A 341 -4.87 8.17 -5.83
CA VAL A 341 -4.90 7.55 -7.15
C VAL A 341 -5.45 8.53 -8.19
N LEU A 342 -6.51 9.26 -7.87
CA LEU A 342 -7.07 10.31 -8.75
C LEU A 342 -6.02 11.35 -9.17
N ARG A 343 -5.10 11.71 -8.26
CA ARG A 343 -3.99 12.62 -8.57
C ARG A 343 -3.12 12.12 -9.73
N TRP A 344 -2.83 10.81 -9.76
CA TRP A 344 -2.02 10.20 -10.80
C TRP A 344 -2.82 9.97 -12.10
N ILE A 345 -4.11 9.59 -11.99
CA ILE A 345 -5.02 9.47 -13.14
C ILE A 345 -5.03 10.75 -13.98
N VAL A 346 -5.27 11.90 -13.31
CA VAL A 346 -5.40 13.18 -13.99
C VAL A 346 -4.08 13.61 -14.63
N PHE A 347 -2.94 13.26 -14.01
CA PHE A 347 -1.63 13.45 -14.63
C PHE A 347 -1.46 12.56 -15.88
N GLY A 348 -1.88 11.29 -15.81
CA GLY A 348 -1.88 10.37 -16.95
C GLY A 348 -2.65 10.89 -18.15
N VAL A 349 -3.87 11.39 -17.95
CA VAL A 349 -4.67 11.97 -19.04
C VAL A 349 -3.94 13.13 -19.74
N VAL A 350 -3.26 13.99 -18.98
CA VAL A 350 -2.46 15.09 -19.56
C VAL A 350 -1.27 14.55 -20.34
N LEU A 351 -0.56 13.55 -19.79
CA LEU A 351 0.58 12.96 -20.47
C LEU A 351 0.18 12.28 -21.79
N VAL A 352 -0.88 11.48 -21.80
CA VAL A 352 -1.40 10.81 -23.00
C VAL A 352 -1.83 11.82 -24.06
N ALA A 353 -2.52 12.89 -23.66
CA ALA A 353 -2.91 13.97 -24.57
C ALA A 353 -1.70 14.64 -25.23
N LEU A 354 -0.63 14.87 -24.47
CA LEU A 354 0.62 15.41 -25.01
C LEU A 354 1.28 14.41 -25.97
N ILE A 355 1.37 13.13 -25.60
CA ILE A 355 2.02 12.11 -26.43
C ILE A 355 1.28 11.96 -27.77
N ARG A 356 -0.05 11.80 -27.74
CA ARG A 356 -0.86 11.70 -28.98
C ARG A 356 -0.75 12.95 -29.85
N ALA A 357 -0.57 14.13 -29.25
CA ALA A 357 -0.42 15.37 -30.00
C ALA A 357 0.94 15.50 -30.72
N PHE A 358 1.98 14.79 -30.26
CA PHE A 358 3.34 14.90 -30.80
C PHE A 358 3.87 13.63 -31.47
N VAL A 359 3.19 12.48 -31.35
CA VAL A 359 3.62 11.19 -31.91
C VAL A 359 2.69 10.78 -33.07
N PRO A 360 3.18 10.70 -34.32
CA PRO A 360 2.37 10.33 -35.49
C PRO A 360 1.94 8.85 -35.48
N GLU A 361 0.71 8.57 -35.88
CA GLU A 361 0.14 7.21 -35.96
C GLU A 361 0.74 6.35 -37.08
N GLU A 362 1.37 6.97 -38.09
CA GLU A 362 1.95 6.27 -39.23
C GLU A 362 3.26 5.53 -38.87
N ALA A 363 3.89 5.89 -37.75
CA ALA A 363 5.09 5.22 -37.25
C ALA A 363 4.82 3.80 -36.72
N PHE A 364 3.56 3.47 -36.42
CA PHE A 364 3.21 2.23 -35.73
C PHE A 364 3.27 0.98 -36.64
N GLY A 365 2.85 1.09 -37.90
CA GLY A 365 2.82 -0.06 -38.81
C GLY A 365 4.19 -0.61 -39.21
N VAL A 366 5.23 0.23 -39.24
CA VAL A 366 6.57 -0.16 -39.72
C VAL A 366 7.45 -0.68 -38.57
N TRP A 367 7.25 -0.19 -37.35
CA TRP A 367 8.15 -0.46 -36.22
C TRP A 367 7.70 -1.65 -35.36
N PHE A 368 6.41 -2.01 -35.37
CA PHE A 368 5.84 -3.02 -34.47
C PHE A 368 5.49 -4.35 -35.14
N GLY A 369 6.22 -4.77 -36.19
CA GLY A 369 6.02 -6.09 -36.81
C GLY A 369 6.33 -7.27 -35.87
N ALA A 370 5.89 -8.49 -36.24
CA ALA A 370 6.02 -9.74 -35.45
C ALA A 370 7.46 -10.27 -35.22
N SER A 371 8.45 -9.39 -35.19
CA SER A 371 9.86 -9.70 -34.91
C SER A 371 10.17 -9.48 -33.42
N VAL A 372 11.30 -10.03 -32.96
CA VAL A 372 11.80 -9.78 -31.59
C VAL A 372 12.06 -8.28 -31.37
N SER A 373 12.63 -7.59 -32.36
CA SER A 373 12.84 -6.13 -32.28
C SER A 373 11.52 -5.36 -32.20
N GLY A 374 10.52 -5.76 -33.00
CA GLY A 374 9.18 -5.17 -32.95
C GLY A 374 8.48 -5.39 -31.61
N LEU A 375 8.68 -6.55 -30.98
CA LEU A 375 8.17 -6.85 -29.64
C LEU A 375 8.76 -5.92 -28.57
N PHE A 376 10.09 -5.71 -28.58
CA PHE A 376 10.74 -4.77 -27.65
C PHE A 376 10.34 -3.32 -27.90
N LEU A 377 10.21 -2.92 -29.16
CA LEU A 377 9.68 -1.60 -29.51
C LEU A 377 8.26 -1.45 -29.00
N THR A 378 7.42 -2.48 -29.14
CA THR A 378 6.03 -2.47 -28.66
C THR A 378 5.97 -2.28 -27.15
N LEU A 379 6.83 -2.99 -26.40
CA LEU A 379 6.97 -2.81 -24.95
C LEU A 379 7.36 -1.36 -24.60
N LEU A 380 8.33 -0.79 -25.32
CA LEU A 380 8.76 0.59 -25.11
C LEU A 380 7.62 1.58 -25.41
N ALA A 381 6.91 1.39 -26.51
CA ALA A 381 5.78 2.21 -26.90
C ALA A 381 4.63 2.12 -25.87
N ALA A 382 4.28 0.92 -25.43
CA ALA A 382 3.26 0.72 -24.39
C ALA A 382 3.63 1.42 -23.08
N THR A 383 4.91 1.33 -22.69
CA THR A 383 5.43 1.99 -21.48
C THR A 383 5.40 3.51 -21.58
N LEU A 384 5.60 4.07 -22.78
CA LEU A 384 5.62 5.51 -22.99
C LEU A 384 4.22 6.10 -23.18
N ILE A 385 3.41 5.49 -24.07
CA ILE A 385 2.12 6.03 -24.49
C ILE A 385 1.07 5.85 -23.39
N GLU A 386 1.24 4.86 -22.51
CA GLU A 386 0.45 4.66 -21.27
C GLU A 386 -1.05 4.92 -21.49
N VAL A 387 -1.66 4.11 -22.36
CA VAL A 387 -3.08 4.22 -22.63
C VAL A 387 -3.84 3.29 -21.69
N CYS A 388 -4.98 3.76 -21.18
CA CYS A 388 -5.92 2.90 -20.46
C CYS A 388 -6.26 1.63 -21.27
N SER A 389 -6.68 0.57 -20.59
CA SER A 389 -7.07 -0.70 -21.22
C SER A 389 -8.06 -0.49 -22.38
N GLU A 390 -9.03 0.40 -22.20
CA GLU A 390 -10.05 0.74 -23.20
C GLU A 390 -9.47 1.44 -24.44
N GLY A 391 -8.56 2.40 -24.25
CA GLY A 391 -7.92 3.13 -25.35
C GLY A 391 -6.78 2.37 -26.03
N SER A 392 -6.19 1.36 -25.37
CA SER A 392 -5.16 0.49 -25.93
C SER A 392 -5.75 -0.65 -26.77
N THR A 393 -7.02 -0.99 -26.55
CA THR A 393 -7.70 -2.10 -27.26
C THR A 393 -7.75 -1.90 -28.79
N PRO A 394 -8.12 -0.73 -29.35
CA PRO A 394 -8.07 -0.51 -30.79
C PRO A 394 -6.66 -0.62 -31.37
N ILE A 395 -5.65 -0.10 -30.67
CA ILE A 395 -4.24 -0.17 -31.09
C ILE A 395 -3.75 -1.61 -31.11
N ALA A 396 -4.08 -2.38 -30.07
CA ALA A 396 -3.75 -3.80 -29.99
C ALA A 396 -4.46 -4.61 -31.08
N ALA A 397 -5.72 -4.28 -31.40
CA ALA A 397 -6.43 -4.91 -32.49
C ALA A 397 -5.81 -4.60 -33.87
N ASP A 398 -5.28 -3.39 -34.07
CA ASP A 398 -4.57 -3.03 -35.30
C ASP A 398 -3.26 -3.80 -35.42
N LEU A 399 -2.50 -3.88 -34.33
CA LEU A 399 -1.27 -4.66 -34.23
C LEU A 399 -1.49 -6.16 -34.46
N PHE A 400 -2.65 -6.66 -34.02
CA PHE A 400 -3.08 -8.03 -34.27
C PHE A 400 -3.47 -8.25 -35.74
N ASN A 401 -4.41 -7.46 -36.26
CA ASN A 401 -5.07 -7.72 -37.54
C ASN A 401 -4.27 -7.19 -38.73
N ARG A 402 -3.72 -5.97 -38.63
CA ARG A 402 -2.99 -5.32 -39.74
C ARG A 402 -1.51 -5.68 -39.76
N ALA A 403 -0.85 -5.70 -38.60
CA ALA A 403 0.56 -6.06 -38.52
C ALA A 403 0.82 -7.57 -38.38
N GLY A 404 -0.24 -8.38 -38.20
CA GLY A 404 -0.14 -9.83 -38.07
C GLY A 404 0.68 -10.28 -36.85
N ALA A 405 0.72 -9.46 -35.79
CA ALA A 405 1.63 -9.62 -34.66
C ALA A 405 0.84 -9.81 -33.34
N PRO A 406 0.25 -11.01 -33.11
CA PRO A 406 -0.60 -11.24 -31.93
C PRO A 406 0.14 -11.10 -30.60
N GLY A 407 1.42 -11.44 -30.57
CA GLY A 407 2.27 -11.31 -29.40
C GLY A 407 2.62 -9.87 -29.08
N ASN A 408 2.71 -9.03 -30.10
CA ASN A 408 2.88 -7.60 -29.92
C ASN A 408 1.57 -6.98 -29.41
N ALA A 409 0.41 -7.39 -29.95
CA ALA A 409 -0.89 -6.98 -29.40
C ALA A 409 -1.01 -7.34 -27.90
N PHE A 410 -0.71 -8.59 -27.53
CA PHE A 410 -0.67 -9.02 -26.14
C PHE A 410 0.31 -8.21 -25.29
N THR A 411 1.51 -7.96 -25.80
CA THR A 411 2.54 -7.20 -25.09
C THR A 411 2.13 -5.75 -24.92
N PHE A 412 1.51 -5.13 -25.92
CA PHE A 412 1.04 -3.75 -25.85
C PHE A 412 -0.02 -3.60 -24.76
N LEU A 413 -0.97 -4.53 -24.72
CA LEU A 413 -1.98 -4.62 -23.67
C LEU A 413 -1.28 -4.81 -22.32
N MET A 414 -0.51 -5.89 -22.15
CA MET A 414 0.00 -6.27 -20.83
C MET A 414 1.11 -5.40 -20.26
N ALA A 415 1.96 -4.84 -21.13
CA ALA A 415 2.98 -3.89 -20.72
C ALA A 415 2.36 -2.64 -20.11
N GLY A 416 1.23 -2.18 -20.65
CA GLY A 416 0.47 -1.04 -20.12
C GLY A 416 0.30 -1.14 -18.61
N ALA A 417 -0.30 -2.22 -18.10
CA ALA A 417 -0.46 -2.42 -16.65
C ALA A 417 0.86 -2.70 -15.91
N ALA A 418 1.80 -3.44 -16.53
CA ALA A 418 3.04 -3.83 -15.86
C ALA A 418 4.05 -2.68 -15.64
N THR A 419 4.06 -1.68 -16.53
CA THR A 419 5.06 -0.61 -16.56
C THR A 419 4.45 0.79 -16.40
N ASP A 420 3.14 0.88 -16.15
CA ASP A 420 2.45 2.14 -15.87
C ASP A 420 3.11 2.86 -14.70
N TYR A 421 3.59 4.09 -14.95
CA TYR A 421 4.21 4.88 -13.90
C TYR A 421 3.19 5.36 -12.86
N THR A 422 1.90 5.52 -13.21
CA THR A 422 0.84 5.84 -12.25
C THR A 422 0.66 4.69 -11.27
N GLU A 423 0.72 3.46 -11.76
CA GLU A 423 0.64 2.25 -10.97
C GLU A 423 1.87 2.07 -10.08
N ILE A 424 3.07 2.16 -10.66
CA ILE A 424 4.34 2.10 -9.94
C ILE A 424 4.36 3.15 -8.82
N MET A 425 3.94 4.38 -9.13
CA MET A 425 3.98 5.47 -8.16
C MET A 425 2.89 5.34 -7.09
N ALA A 426 1.69 4.87 -7.43
CA ALA A 426 0.64 4.57 -6.46
C ALA A 426 1.02 3.42 -5.51
N VAL A 427 1.61 2.34 -6.05
CA VAL A 427 2.18 1.25 -5.25
C VAL A 427 3.28 1.79 -4.34
N LYS A 428 4.19 2.61 -4.85
CA LYS A 428 5.29 3.19 -4.06
C LYS A 428 4.78 4.12 -2.96
N ASP A 429 3.78 4.96 -3.23
CA ASP A 429 3.23 5.89 -2.24
C ASP A 429 2.43 5.14 -1.16
N THR A 430 1.72 4.06 -1.50
CA THR A 430 0.93 3.26 -0.55
C THR A 430 1.82 2.35 0.31
N THR A 431 2.74 1.61 -0.33
CA THR A 431 3.66 0.69 0.36
C THR A 431 4.86 1.39 1.00
N ARG A 432 5.08 2.67 0.67
CA ARG A 432 6.24 3.48 1.04
C ARG A 432 7.59 2.83 0.66
N SER A 433 7.59 1.96 -0.34
CA SER A 433 8.77 1.18 -0.74
C SER A 433 8.99 1.22 -2.25
N TRP A 434 10.08 1.86 -2.67
CA TRP A 434 10.54 1.80 -4.06
C TRP A 434 10.89 0.38 -4.52
N LYS A 435 11.33 -0.49 -3.58
CA LYS A 435 11.65 -1.87 -3.90
C LYS A 435 10.40 -2.63 -4.36
N ILE A 436 9.27 -2.49 -3.65
CA ILE A 436 8.04 -3.20 -4.04
C ILE A 436 7.56 -2.69 -5.41
N ALA A 437 7.57 -1.38 -5.62
CA ALA A 437 7.10 -0.77 -6.86
C ALA A 437 7.95 -1.12 -8.09
N LEU A 438 9.28 -1.06 -8.01
CA LEU A 438 10.15 -1.37 -9.14
C LEU A 438 10.28 -2.87 -9.40
N PHE A 439 9.96 -3.71 -8.42
CA PHE A 439 9.92 -5.16 -8.63
C PHE A 439 8.71 -5.59 -9.47
N LEU A 440 7.66 -4.76 -9.55
CA LEU A 440 6.50 -5.06 -10.39
C LEU A 440 6.91 -5.23 -11.86
N PRO A 441 7.47 -4.22 -12.56
CA PRO A 441 7.91 -4.40 -13.94
C PRO A 441 9.06 -5.40 -14.05
N LEU A 442 9.96 -5.46 -13.05
CA LEU A 442 11.09 -6.40 -13.07
C LEU A 442 10.63 -7.87 -13.13
N VAL A 443 9.52 -8.19 -12.46
CA VAL A 443 8.97 -9.55 -12.42
C VAL A 443 8.04 -9.79 -13.60
N THR A 444 7.18 -8.84 -13.97
CA THR A 444 6.13 -9.05 -14.97
C THR A 444 6.64 -8.92 -16.40
N VAL A 445 7.49 -7.94 -16.71
CA VAL A 445 7.95 -7.66 -18.10
C VAL A 445 8.61 -8.87 -18.77
N PRO A 446 9.53 -9.63 -18.10
CA PRO A 446 10.10 -10.83 -18.72
C PRO A 446 9.05 -11.88 -19.08
N GLN A 447 8.00 -12.02 -18.26
CA GLN A 447 6.91 -12.96 -18.52
C GLN A 447 6.04 -12.50 -19.69
N VAL A 448 5.73 -11.20 -19.74
CA VAL A 448 4.98 -10.59 -20.85
C VAL A 448 5.72 -10.79 -22.16
N LEU A 449 7.02 -10.46 -22.22
CA LEU A 449 7.84 -10.64 -23.40
C LEU A 449 7.96 -12.11 -23.81
N PHE A 450 8.11 -13.02 -22.85
CA PHE A 450 8.19 -14.44 -23.16
C PHE A 450 6.90 -14.98 -23.78
N ILE A 451 5.75 -14.64 -23.20
CA ILE A 451 4.45 -15.05 -23.75
C ILE A 451 4.17 -14.36 -25.08
N GLY A 452 4.46 -13.06 -25.20
CA GLY A 452 4.31 -12.32 -26.46
C GLY A 452 5.17 -12.94 -27.57
N TRP A 453 6.42 -13.26 -27.28
CA TRP A 453 7.28 -13.98 -28.22
C TRP A 453 6.69 -15.32 -28.64
N LEU A 454 6.20 -16.12 -27.67
CA LEU A 454 5.56 -17.40 -27.96
C LEU A 454 4.31 -17.25 -28.86
N MET A 455 3.49 -16.24 -28.62
CA MET A 455 2.30 -15.95 -29.43
C MET A 455 2.66 -15.52 -30.86
N ASN A 456 3.77 -14.82 -31.06
CA ASN A 456 4.25 -14.50 -32.42
C ASN A 456 4.70 -15.77 -33.17
N LEU A 457 5.23 -16.78 -32.49
CA LEU A 457 5.66 -18.04 -33.14
C LEU A 457 4.49 -18.86 -33.67
N THR A 458 3.31 -18.76 -33.04
CA THR A 458 2.13 -19.55 -33.45
C THR A 458 1.45 -19.04 -34.73
N VAL A 459 1.91 -17.91 -35.27
CA VAL A 459 1.37 -17.28 -36.49
C VAL A 459 2.29 -17.47 -37.72
N ILE A 460 3.44 -18.15 -37.54
CA ILE A 460 4.36 -18.52 -38.64
C ILE A 460 3.93 -19.83 -39.29
#